data_AF-A0A7X4Y9W1-F1
#
_entry.id   AF-A0A7X4Y9W1-F1
#
_cell.length_a   1.000
_cell.length_b   1.000
_cell.length_c   1.000
_cell.angle_alpha   90.00
_cell.angle_beta   90.00
_cell.angle_gamma   90.00
#
_symmetry.space_group_name_H-M   'P 1'
#
loop_
_entity.id
_entity.type
_entity.pdbx_description
1 polymer ?
#
loop_
_entity_poly.entity_id
_entity_poly.type
_entity_poly.pdbx_seq_one_letter_code
_entity_poly.pdbx_strand_id
1 'polypeptide(L)'
;MASPGASAAERLKAEAALVESARLVSCNGDKVLAPMPEPLLAQLRTALTQVAVSRDPALTTPPWESVLLELKFRDGQTVFGQLVREDVLRLREERWCGEERRGVELLLADGPSLLPWFQQHLGPAQSKEHQLPPGLPPPP
;
A
#
# COMPACT_ATOMS: atom_id res chain seq x y z
N MET A 1 3.59 -15.58 17.79
CA MET A 1 4.38 -14.48 17.21
C MET A 1 3.46 -13.66 16.34
N ALA A 2 3.35 -12.35 16.57
CA ALA A 2 2.54 -11.48 15.72
C ALA A 2 3.19 -11.36 14.33
N SER A 3 2.39 -11.41 13.27
CA SER A 3 2.89 -11.26 11.91
C SER A 3 3.48 -9.86 11.70
N PRO A 4 4.60 -9.72 10.95
CA PRO A 4 5.12 -8.41 10.58
C PRO A 4 4.03 -7.57 9.92
N GLY A 5 3.73 -6.38 10.47
CA GLY A 5 2.68 -5.49 9.96
C GLY A 5 1.28 -5.66 10.57
N ALA A 6 1.06 -6.62 11.48
CA ALA A 6 -0.23 -6.74 12.20
C ALA A 6 -0.50 -5.51 13.09
N SER A 7 0.52 -5.05 13.81
CA SER A 7 0.47 -3.80 14.59
C SER A 7 0.19 -2.59 13.70
N ALA A 8 0.87 -2.47 12.56
CA ALA A 8 0.60 -1.41 11.58
C ALA A 8 -0.85 -1.41 11.07
N ALA A 9 -1.41 -2.59 10.80
CA ALA A 9 -2.77 -2.74 10.33
C ALA A 9 -3.82 -2.36 11.39
N GLU A 10 -3.68 -2.88 12.62
CA GLU A 10 -4.57 -2.52 13.73
C GLU A 10 -4.50 -1.04 14.03
N ARG A 11 -3.30 -0.48 14.01
CA ARG A 11 -3.06 0.94 14.20
C ARG A 11 -3.73 1.77 13.11
N LEU A 12 -3.51 1.47 11.83
CA LEU A 12 -4.13 2.24 10.76
C LEU A 12 -5.65 2.21 10.86
N LYS A 13 -6.23 1.09 11.28
CA LYS A 13 -7.67 1.00 11.53
C LYS A 13 -8.14 1.88 12.69
N ALA A 14 -7.40 1.90 13.78
CA ALA A 14 -7.77 2.65 15.00
C ALA A 14 -7.46 4.15 14.90
N GLU A 15 -6.37 4.51 14.21
CA GLU A 15 -5.74 5.83 14.25
C GLU A 15 -5.65 6.46 12.85
N ALA A 16 -6.44 6.00 11.87
CA ALA A 16 -6.45 6.57 10.52
C ALA A 16 -6.59 8.10 10.50
N ALA A 17 -7.43 8.66 11.39
CA ALA A 17 -7.65 10.09 11.52
C ALA A 17 -6.41 10.86 12.02
N LEU A 18 -5.45 10.17 12.63
CA LEU A 18 -4.19 10.72 13.13
C LEU A 18 -3.06 10.67 12.10
N VAL A 19 -3.28 10.06 10.93
CA VAL A 19 -2.33 10.14 9.80
C VAL A 19 -2.26 11.60 9.37
N GLU A 20 -1.13 12.25 9.57
CA GLU A 20 -0.92 13.67 9.28
C GLU A 20 -0.54 13.88 7.82
N SER A 21 0.31 13.00 7.27
CA SER A 21 0.78 13.10 5.90
C SER A 21 0.99 11.72 5.28
N ALA A 22 0.90 11.67 3.96
CA ALA A 22 1.28 10.52 3.16
C ALA A 22 2.20 10.97 2.03
N ARG A 23 3.23 10.18 1.69
CA ARG A 23 4.15 10.51 0.60
C ARG A 23 4.75 9.26 -0.04
N LEU A 24 5.01 9.32 -1.34
CA LEU A 24 5.85 8.34 -2.02
C LEU A 24 7.30 8.61 -1.68
N VAL A 25 8.01 7.59 -1.26
CA VAL A 25 9.43 7.64 -0.95
C VAL A 25 10.17 6.52 -1.66
N SER A 26 11.44 6.77 -1.99
CA SER A 26 12.36 5.69 -2.32
C SER A 26 12.49 4.75 -1.11
N CYS A 27 12.56 3.46 -1.37
CA CYS A 27 12.79 2.49 -0.31
C CYS A 27 14.26 2.50 0.16
N ASN A 28 15.22 2.79 -0.74
CA ASN A 28 16.67 2.74 -0.50
C ASN A 28 17.28 4.08 -0.06
N GLY A 29 16.49 4.98 0.53
CA GLY A 29 16.98 6.26 1.05
C GLY A 29 15.86 7.27 1.28
N ASP A 30 16.20 8.46 1.74
CA ASP A 30 15.23 9.46 2.20
C ASP A 30 14.63 10.34 1.09
N LYS A 31 14.80 9.91 -0.17
CA LYS A 31 14.24 10.64 -1.30
C LYS A 31 12.72 10.57 -1.29
N VAL A 32 12.09 11.73 -1.13
CA VAL A 32 10.65 11.91 -1.37
C VAL A 32 10.42 12.05 -2.87
N LEU A 33 9.54 11.22 -3.42
CA LEU A 33 9.16 11.22 -4.82
C LEU A 33 7.95 12.13 -5.07
N ALA A 34 6.93 12.05 -4.21
CA ALA A 34 5.75 12.88 -4.29
C ALA A 34 5.01 12.96 -2.94
N PRO A 35 4.62 14.15 -2.46
CA PRO A 35 3.67 14.26 -1.37
C PRO A 35 2.25 13.94 -1.87
N MET A 36 1.45 13.25 -1.04
CA MET A 36 0.05 13.00 -1.35
C MET A 36 -0.75 14.31 -1.20
N PRO A 37 -1.59 14.68 -2.19
CA PRO A 37 -2.42 15.86 -2.08
C PRO A 37 -3.52 15.66 -1.01
N GLU A 38 -3.86 16.72 -0.27
CA GLU A 38 -4.85 16.68 0.84
C GLU A 38 -6.19 16.01 0.48
N PRO A 39 -6.81 16.27 -0.70
CA PRO A 39 -8.06 15.61 -1.06
C PRO A 39 -7.94 14.07 -1.17
N LEU A 40 -6.80 13.57 -1.62
CA LEU A 40 -6.53 12.14 -1.71
C LEU A 40 -6.20 11.57 -0.33
N LEU A 41 -5.46 12.32 0.49
CA LEU A 41 -5.16 11.94 1.86
C LEU A 41 -6.42 11.83 2.73
N ALA A 42 -7.37 12.76 2.59
CA ALA A 42 -8.65 12.71 3.29
C ALA A 42 -9.47 11.46 2.93
N GLN A 43 -9.50 11.09 1.65
CA GLN A 43 -10.14 9.86 1.18
C GLN A 43 -9.40 8.62 1.72
N LEU A 44 -8.07 8.63 1.71
CA LEU A 44 -7.26 7.55 2.26
C LEU A 44 -7.52 7.36 3.76
N ARG A 45 -7.54 8.44 4.56
CA ARG A 45 -7.87 8.37 5.99
C ARG A 45 -9.24 7.70 6.21
N THR A 46 -10.22 8.04 5.38
CA THR A 46 -11.56 7.43 5.46
C THR A 46 -11.48 5.93 5.14
N ALA A 47 -10.84 5.55 4.04
CA ALA A 47 -10.66 4.16 3.63
C ALA A 47 -9.93 3.34 4.71
N LEU A 48 -8.89 3.91 5.32
CA LEU A 48 -8.09 3.29 6.38
C LEU A 48 -8.91 2.90 7.62
N THR A 49 -10.02 3.59 7.91
CA THR A 49 -10.91 3.19 9.02
C THR A 49 -11.71 1.91 8.73
N GLN A 50 -11.88 1.58 7.46
CA GLN A 50 -12.72 0.46 6.99
C GLN A 50 -11.90 -0.70 6.42
N VAL A 51 -10.58 -0.66 6.59
CA VAL A 51 -9.68 -1.68 6.05
C VAL A 51 -9.96 -3.07 6.60
N ALA A 52 -9.84 -4.04 5.70
CA ALA A 52 -9.85 -5.45 6.02
C ALA A 52 -8.49 -6.07 5.68
N VAL A 53 -8.08 -7.05 6.48
CA VAL A 53 -6.92 -7.87 6.13
C VAL A 53 -7.30 -8.74 4.94
N SER A 54 -6.58 -8.57 3.83
CA SER A 54 -6.71 -9.44 2.67
C SER A 54 -6.09 -10.80 2.98
N ARG A 55 -6.75 -11.87 2.51
CA ARG A 55 -6.24 -13.26 2.52
C ARG A 55 -6.09 -13.82 1.11
N ASP A 56 -6.11 -12.94 0.12
CA ASP A 56 -6.06 -13.31 -1.29
C ASP A 56 -4.68 -13.90 -1.63
N PRO A 57 -4.58 -15.22 -1.91
CA PRO A 57 -3.31 -15.86 -2.22
C PRO A 57 -2.77 -15.45 -3.61
N ALA A 58 -3.59 -14.82 -4.45
CA ALA A 58 -3.21 -14.39 -5.80
C ALA A 58 -2.49 -13.03 -5.81
N LEU A 59 -2.31 -12.37 -4.66
CA LEU A 59 -1.60 -11.09 -4.60
C LEU A 59 -0.13 -11.26 -5.02
N THR A 60 0.23 -10.50 -6.05
CA THR A 60 1.52 -10.60 -6.74
C THR A 60 2.58 -9.70 -6.10
N THR A 61 3.77 -9.69 -6.69
CA THR A 61 4.82 -8.71 -6.39
C THR A 61 4.29 -7.29 -6.67
N PRO A 62 4.62 -6.30 -5.82
CA PRO A 62 4.26 -4.91 -6.08
C PRO A 62 4.83 -4.40 -7.41
N PRO A 63 4.07 -3.63 -8.21
CA PRO A 63 4.53 -3.08 -9.49
C PRO A 63 5.68 -2.06 -9.38
N TRP A 64 5.91 -1.47 -8.20
CA TRP A 64 7.04 -0.57 -7.94
C TRP A 64 7.83 -1.00 -6.70
N GLU A 65 8.70 -2.00 -6.87
CA GLU A 65 9.43 -2.67 -5.79
C GLU A 65 10.39 -1.76 -5.00
N SER A 66 10.77 -0.63 -5.59
CA SER A 66 11.70 0.35 -5.01
C SER A 66 11.02 1.58 -4.40
N VAL A 67 9.69 1.57 -4.29
CA VAL A 67 8.89 2.69 -3.79
C VAL A 67 8.01 2.24 -2.65
N LEU A 68 7.87 3.11 -1.64
CA LEU A 68 6.98 2.93 -0.51
C LEU A 68 6.05 4.15 -0.39
N LEU A 69 4.81 3.89 0.02
CA LEU A 69 3.92 4.87 0.61
C LEU A 69 4.27 5.02 2.08
N GLU A 70 4.85 6.14 2.46
CA GLU A 70 5.07 6.49 3.86
C GLU A 70 3.82 7.19 4.41
N LEU A 71 3.28 6.66 5.51
CA LEU A 71 2.16 7.22 6.27
C LEU A 71 2.70 7.68 7.62
N LYS A 72 2.73 8.99 7.85
CA LYS A 72 3.23 9.57 9.09
C LYS A 72 2.06 9.98 9.98
N PHE A 73 2.10 9.56 11.23
CA PHE A 73 1.13 9.89 12.27
C PHE A 73 1.58 11.14 13.04
N ARG A 74 0.61 11.83 13.65
CA ARG A 74 0.84 13.04 14.46
C ARG A 74 1.79 12.86 15.65
N ASP A 75 1.88 11.65 16.17
CA ASP A 75 2.78 11.30 17.27
C ASP A 75 4.23 11.04 16.82
N GLY A 76 4.50 11.20 15.52
CA GLY A 76 5.81 11.01 14.92
C GLY A 76 6.09 9.58 14.46
N GLN A 77 5.18 8.63 14.69
CA GLN A 77 5.34 7.27 14.20
C GLN A 77 5.01 7.17 12.71
N THR A 78 5.56 6.15 12.06
CA THR A 78 5.46 5.96 10.62
C THR A 78 5.12 4.53 10.29
N VAL A 79 4.22 4.35 9.34
CA VAL A 79 3.94 3.06 8.70
C VAL A 79 4.29 3.18 7.22
N PHE A 80 4.90 2.14 6.68
CA PHE A 80 5.25 2.06 5.27
C PHE A 80 4.32 1.07 4.57
N GLY A 81 3.91 1.40 3.36
CA GLY A 81 3.01 0.62 2.52
C GLY A 81 3.56 0.41 1.12
N GLN A 82 3.25 -0.71 0.48
CA GLN A 82 3.42 -0.91 -0.96
C GLN A 82 2.08 -1.21 -1.59
N LEU A 83 1.74 -0.49 -2.66
CA LEU A 83 0.59 -0.81 -3.49
C LEU A 83 0.91 -2.09 -4.25
N VAL A 84 0.28 -3.22 -3.88
CA VAL A 84 0.45 -4.52 -4.55
C VAL A 84 -0.61 -4.76 -5.62
N ARG A 85 -1.78 -4.15 -5.42
CA ARG A 85 -2.90 -4.07 -6.35
C ARG A 85 -3.56 -2.71 -6.16
N GLU A 86 -4.38 -2.27 -7.11
CA GLU A 86 -5.03 -0.94 -7.11
C GLU A 86 -5.72 -0.56 -5.79
N ASP A 87 -6.19 -1.57 -5.05
CA ASP A 87 -6.99 -1.51 -3.83
C ASP A 87 -6.29 -2.17 -2.63
N VAL A 88 -5.07 -2.71 -2.78
CA VAL A 88 -4.39 -3.46 -1.72
C VAL A 88 -3.03 -2.85 -1.38
N LEU A 89 -2.84 -2.51 -0.11
CA LEU A 89 -1.57 -2.07 0.46
C LEU A 89 -0.94 -3.17 1.33
N ARG A 90 0.28 -3.59 1.01
CA ARG A 90 1.10 -4.40 1.91
C ARG A 90 1.82 -3.47 2.89
N LEU A 91 1.69 -3.71 4.18
CA LEU A 91 2.17 -2.82 5.23
C LEU A 91 3.27 -3.40 6.11
N ARG A 92 4.14 -2.51 6.60
CA ARG A 92 5.10 -2.75 7.69
C ARG A 92 5.37 -1.47 8.48
N GLU A 93 5.88 -1.64 9.70
CA GLU A 93 6.32 -0.53 10.58
C GLU A 93 7.74 -0.05 10.24
N GLU A 94 8.50 -0.87 9.53
CA GLU A 94 9.88 -0.57 9.11
C GLU A 94 9.95 -0.42 7.59
N ARG A 95 10.93 0.35 7.11
CA ARG A 95 11.23 0.50 5.69
C ARG A 95 11.74 -0.82 5.11
N TRP A 96 11.35 -1.17 3.88
CA TRP A 96 11.85 -2.37 3.19
C TRP A 96 11.97 -2.16 1.68
N CYS A 97 12.80 -2.97 1.03
CA CYS A 97 13.02 -2.93 -0.42
C CYS A 97 12.92 -4.33 -1.04
N GLY A 98 12.40 -4.41 -2.26
CA GLY A 98 12.36 -5.64 -3.07
C GLY A 98 11.10 -6.50 -2.88
N GLU A 99 11.13 -7.71 -3.45
CA GLU A 99 9.99 -8.64 -3.55
C GLU A 99 9.55 -9.30 -2.22
N GLU A 100 10.00 -8.81 -1.07
CA GLU A 100 9.63 -9.42 0.20
C GLU A 100 8.10 -9.38 0.42
N ARG A 101 7.50 -10.57 0.51
CA ARG A 101 6.09 -10.76 0.89
C ARG A 101 5.85 -10.66 2.39
N ARG A 102 6.84 -10.24 3.17
CA ARG A 102 6.68 -10.07 4.62
C ARG A 102 5.90 -8.79 4.88
N GLY A 103 4.71 -8.92 5.45
CA GLY A 103 3.81 -7.80 5.76
C GLY A 103 2.38 -8.27 5.92
N VAL A 104 1.49 -7.34 6.25
CA VAL A 104 0.04 -7.56 6.23
C VAL A 104 -0.55 -6.83 5.03
N GLU A 105 -1.36 -7.53 4.24
CA GLU A 105 -2.05 -6.94 3.11
C GLU A 105 -3.40 -6.40 3.56
N LEU A 106 -3.61 -5.11 3.34
CA LEU A 106 -4.85 -4.42 3.65
C LEU A 106 -5.58 -4.06 2.38
N LEU A 107 -6.84 -4.49 2.33
CA LEU A 107 -7.80 -4.06 1.33
C LEU A 107 -8.38 -2.70 1.73
N LEU A 108 -8.22 -1.71 0.86
CA LEU A 108 -8.84 -0.39 0.93
C LEU A 108 -10.25 -0.46 0.30
N ALA A 109 -11.16 -1.23 0.93
CA ALA A 109 -12.54 -1.37 0.45
C ALA A 109 -13.23 0.00 0.39
N ASP A 110 -13.92 0.30 -0.73
CA ASP A 110 -14.61 1.57 -0.99
C ASP A 110 -13.72 2.83 -0.85
N GLY A 111 -12.40 2.66 -0.94
CA GLY A 111 -11.40 3.72 -0.84
C GLY A 111 -11.03 4.35 -2.18
N PRO A 112 -10.20 5.42 -2.17
CA PRO A 112 -9.69 5.97 -3.42
C PRO A 112 -8.77 4.96 -4.10
N SER A 113 -8.90 4.82 -5.42
CA SER A 113 -7.87 4.14 -6.19
C SER A 113 -6.57 4.94 -6.09
N LEU A 114 -5.55 4.37 -5.46
CA LEU A 114 -4.24 5.01 -5.35
C LEU A 114 -3.42 4.87 -6.64
N LEU A 115 -3.82 3.91 -7.51
CA LEU A 115 -3.10 3.57 -8.72
C LEU A 115 -2.86 4.76 -9.66
N PRO A 116 -3.85 5.63 -9.98
CA PRO A 116 -3.63 6.77 -10.87
C PRO A 116 -2.56 7.74 -10.34
N TRP A 117 -2.55 7.98 -9.03
CA TRP A 117 -1.57 8.86 -8.39
C TRP A 117 -0.17 8.23 -8.40
N PHE A 118 -0.05 6.93 -8.13
CA PHE A 118 1.22 6.21 -8.27
C PHE A 118 1.74 6.28 -9.71
N GLN A 119 0.89 6.01 -10.71
CA GLN A 119 1.29 6.02 -12.12
C GLN A 119 1.72 7.41 -12.60
N GLN A 120 1.05 8.46 -12.12
CA GLN A 120 1.41 9.84 -12.43
C GLN A 120 2.86 10.18 -12.03
N HIS A 121 3.34 9.64 -10.91
CA HIS A 121 4.65 9.97 -10.36
C HIS A 121 5.75 8.93 -10.67
N LEU A 122 5.37 7.67 -10.84
CA LEU A 122 6.30 6.55 -11.02
C LEU A 122 6.33 6.03 -12.47
N GLY A 123 5.46 6.57 -13.33
CA GLY A 123 5.21 6.05 -14.66
C GLY A 123 4.28 4.84 -14.65
N PRO A 124 3.96 4.27 -15.82
CA PRO A 124 3.15 3.06 -15.90
C PRO A 124 3.81 1.96 -15.08
N ALA A 125 2.99 1.22 -14.32
CA ALA A 125 3.45 0.01 -13.69
C ALA A 125 4.06 -0.88 -14.79
N GLN A 126 5.26 -1.42 -14.54
CA GLN A 126 5.66 -2.61 -15.28
C GLN A 126 4.75 -3.71 -14.77
N SER A 127 3.55 -3.80 -15.33
CA SER A 127 2.68 -4.93 -15.17
C SER A 127 3.51 -6.12 -15.64
N LYS A 128 4.14 -6.85 -14.72
CA LYS A 128 4.13 -8.30 -14.86
C LYS A 128 2.64 -8.60 -14.81
N GLU A 129 2.04 -8.71 -15.99
CA GLU A 129 0.65 -9.08 -16.17
C GLU A 129 0.32 -10.16 -15.14
N HIS A 130 -0.85 -10.05 -14.51
CA HIS A 130 -1.39 -11.19 -13.76
C HIS A 130 -1.36 -12.38 -14.73
N GLN A 131 -0.35 -13.24 -14.62
CA GLN A 131 -0.42 -14.55 -15.21
C GLN A 131 -1.46 -15.26 -14.36
N LEU A 132 -2.71 -15.21 -14.83
CA LEU A 132 -3.70 -16.21 -14.50
C LEU A 132 -2.97 -17.56 -14.55
N PRO A 133 -3.07 -18.40 -13.50
CA PRO A 133 -2.42 -19.69 -13.52
C PRO A 133 -2.77 -20.39 -14.84
N PRO A 134 -1.79 -20.92 -15.58
CA PRO A 134 -2.06 -21.56 -16.85
C PRO A 134 -3.05 -22.70 -16.62
N GLY A 135 -4.28 -22.57 -17.13
CA GLY A 135 -5.30 -23.61 -17.00
C GLY A 135 -6.77 -23.18 -16.89
N LEU A 136 -7.09 -21.88 -16.76
CA LEU A 136 -8.49 -21.45 -16.79
C LEU A 136 -8.89 -21.01 -18.22
N PRO A 137 -9.86 -21.68 -18.87
CA PRO A 137 -10.38 -21.22 -20.15
C PRO A 137 -11.05 -19.84 -19.98
N PRO A 138 -11.02 -18.98 -21.01
CA PRO A 138 -11.76 -17.72 -20.96
C PRO A 138 -13.26 -17.98 -20.75
N PRO A 139 -13.98 -17.14 -19.98
CA PRO A 139 -15.43 -17.27 -19.83
C PRO A 139 -16.13 -17.03 -21.19
N PRO A 140 -17.33 -17.63 -21.39
CA PRO A 140 -18.07 -17.58 -22.66
C PRO A 140 -18.54 -16.17 -23.04
#